data_AF-A0A0B1TK33-F1
#
_entry.id   AF-A0A0B1TK33-F1
#
_cell.length_a   1.000
_cell.length_b   1.000
_cell.length_c   1.000
_cell.angle_alpha   90.00
_cell.angle_beta   90.00
_cell.angle_gamma   90.00
#
_symmetry.space_group_name_H-M   'P 1'
#
loop_
_entity.id
_entity.type
_entity.pdbx_description
1 polymer ?
#
loop_
_entity_poly.entity_id
_entity_poly.type
_entity_poly.pdbx_seq_one_letter_code
_entity_poly.pdbx_strand_id
1 'polypeptide(L)'
;MAAVSPAVTVPVMLDLQSQGLGTRKGIPTLVLATATLDNIFCITAFSVAATIFFSTAPLSQVIAVTAAQLIIGAFVGVVIGWILWWFPISYVENSSVSRTLLLASLCSAAVLGGQVLGFQSAGIITAVLICFVASIRWKIDNDDKTVYVEKAFALLWKLFFMPLLLSLIGMKLDFSTMNWTTVLTGCALIVIGAATRFLAGILFSCCSEFTMKEQLVVALSLLPKASVQAALAPSIITLVAGIPHHAEEAHMAMTACILVILLTAPIGQYILHKASPVLLRNTRIVGIAKSTLEDMEFGNKPSNGIQKTIINTENIEENERFQRF
;
A
#
# COMPACT_ATOMS: atom_id res chain seq x y z
N MET A 1 1.88 14.68 -2.30
CA MET A 1 0.51 14.36 -1.83
C MET A 1 -0.14 13.18 -2.55
N ALA A 2 0.61 12.40 -3.35
CA ALA A 2 0.04 11.35 -4.17
C ALA A 2 -0.02 9.98 -3.43
N ALA A 3 1.08 9.49 -2.89
CA ALA A 3 1.12 8.17 -2.27
C ALA A 3 0.15 7.96 -1.08
N VAL A 4 -0.52 6.80 -1.05
CA VAL A 4 -1.34 6.30 0.07
C VAL A 4 -0.49 5.53 1.07
N SER A 5 -0.73 5.71 2.37
CA SER A 5 0.05 4.99 3.40
C SER A 5 -0.43 3.55 3.62
N PRO A 6 0.37 2.51 3.31
CA PRO A 6 0.01 1.12 3.58
C PRO A 6 -0.10 0.86 5.09
N ALA A 7 0.72 1.52 5.90
CA ALA A 7 0.73 1.32 7.35
C ALA A 7 -0.61 1.63 8.02
N VAL A 8 -1.42 2.52 7.42
CA VAL A 8 -2.75 2.89 7.92
C VAL A 8 -3.84 2.11 7.20
N THR A 9 -3.78 2.04 5.87
CA THR A 9 -4.85 1.43 5.07
C THR A 9 -4.83 -0.09 5.15
N VAL A 10 -3.65 -0.74 5.16
CA VAL A 10 -3.52 -2.21 5.12
C VAL A 10 -4.17 -2.88 6.33
N PRO A 11 -3.88 -2.50 7.59
CA PRO A 11 -4.49 -3.16 8.75
C PRO A 11 -6.01 -3.07 8.75
N VAL A 12 -6.56 -1.92 8.37
CA VAL A 12 -8.02 -1.73 8.29
C VAL A 12 -8.62 -2.62 7.20
N MET A 13 -8.00 -2.70 6.02
CA MET A 13 -8.49 -3.55 4.95
C MET A 13 -8.40 -5.05 5.29
N LEU A 14 -7.34 -5.49 5.97
CA LEU A 14 -7.23 -6.88 6.44
C LEU A 14 -8.28 -7.21 7.51
N ASP A 15 -8.56 -6.27 8.43
CA ASP A 15 -9.62 -6.43 9.42
C ASP A 15 -11.00 -6.56 8.76
N LEU A 16 -11.30 -5.71 7.76
CA LEU A 16 -12.53 -5.81 6.96
C LEU A 16 -12.64 -7.15 6.22
N GLN A 17 -11.54 -7.67 5.66
CA GLN A 17 -11.52 -9.00 5.05
C GLN A 17 -11.83 -10.10 6.06
N SER A 18 -11.23 -10.03 7.25
CA SER A 18 -11.47 -11.02 8.32
C SER A 18 -12.93 -11.03 8.79
N GLN A 19 -13.60 -9.88 8.76
CA GLN A 19 -15.00 -9.72 9.14
C GLN A 19 -15.99 -10.04 8.00
N GLY A 20 -15.52 -10.31 6.77
CA GLY A 20 -16.37 -10.58 5.60
C GLY A 20 -17.06 -9.33 5.02
N LEU A 21 -16.55 -8.13 5.33
CA LEU A 21 -17.11 -6.85 4.89
C LEU A 21 -16.56 -6.45 3.52
N GLY A 22 -17.44 -6.25 2.53
CA GLY A 22 -17.03 -5.83 1.18
C GLY A 22 -16.20 -6.87 0.40
N THR A 23 -16.05 -8.10 0.92
CA THR A 23 -15.29 -9.19 0.31
C THR A 23 -15.93 -9.73 -0.97
N ARG A 24 -17.27 -9.68 -1.08
CA ARG A 24 -18.00 -10.13 -2.27
C ARG A 24 -17.56 -9.40 -3.55
N LYS A 25 -17.36 -8.08 -3.47
CA LYS A 25 -16.87 -7.27 -4.59
C LYS A 25 -15.35 -7.07 -4.55
N GLY A 26 -14.66 -7.74 -3.64
CA GLY A 26 -13.21 -7.67 -3.48
C GLY A 26 -12.69 -6.28 -3.11
N ILE A 27 -13.50 -5.42 -2.46
CA ILE A 27 -13.12 -4.03 -2.19
C ILE A 27 -11.83 -3.93 -1.35
N PRO A 28 -11.68 -4.64 -0.22
CA PRO A 28 -10.43 -4.57 0.53
C PRO A 28 -9.22 -5.06 -0.28
N THR A 29 -9.38 -6.12 -1.07
CA THR A 29 -8.32 -6.67 -1.93
C THR A 29 -7.92 -5.66 -3.01
N LEU A 30 -8.89 -4.99 -3.63
CA LEU A 30 -8.68 -3.94 -4.60
C LEU A 30 -7.92 -2.76 -3.97
N VAL A 31 -8.35 -2.28 -2.81
CA VAL A 31 -7.68 -1.19 -2.10
C VAL A 31 -6.23 -1.54 -1.78
N LEU A 32 -5.95 -2.75 -1.28
CA LEU A 32 -4.58 -3.22 -1.02
C LEU A 32 -3.71 -3.25 -2.28
N ALA A 33 -4.26 -3.76 -3.40
CA ALA A 33 -3.56 -3.82 -4.68
C ALA A 33 -3.29 -2.41 -5.23
N THR A 34 -4.29 -1.53 -5.23
CA THR A 34 -4.16 -0.16 -5.70
C THR A 34 -3.18 0.65 -4.87
N ALA A 35 -3.15 0.51 -3.54
CA ALA A 35 -2.20 1.20 -2.67
C ALA A 35 -0.75 0.78 -2.98
N THR A 36 -0.53 -0.49 -3.31
CA THR A 36 0.80 -1.00 -3.68
C THR A 36 1.26 -0.39 -5.01
N LEU A 37 0.40 -0.40 -6.03
CA LEU A 37 0.70 0.19 -7.34
C LEU A 37 0.89 1.71 -7.28
N ASP A 38 0.02 2.41 -6.56
CA ASP A 38 0.12 3.86 -6.34
C ASP A 38 1.46 4.23 -5.69
N ASN A 39 1.92 3.45 -4.72
CA ASN A 39 3.20 3.70 -4.07
C ASN A 39 4.40 3.45 -4.98
N ILE A 40 4.40 2.37 -5.77
CA ILE A 40 5.46 2.11 -6.75
C ILE A 40 5.53 3.25 -7.77
N PHE A 41 4.37 3.67 -8.29
CA PHE A 41 4.29 4.77 -9.24
C PHE A 41 4.74 6.09 -8.62
N CYS A 42 4.28 6.43 -7.41
CA CYS A 42 4.61 7.68 -6.74
C CYS A 42 6.10 7.79 -6.40
N ILE A 43 6.73 6.72 -5.91
CA ILE A 43 8.16 6.71 -5.62
C ILE A 43 8.95 6.88 -6.91
N THR A 44 8.58 6.15 -7.97
CA THR A 44 9.24 6.28 -9.29
C THR A 44 9.09 7.70 -9.84
N ALA A 45 7.87 8.23 -9.87
CA ALA A 45 7.59 9.57 -10.36
C ALA A 45 8.34 10.65 -9.56
N PHE A 46 8.46 10.49 -8.24
CA PHE A 46 9.27 11.38 -7.41
C PHE A 46 10.75 11.31 -7.79
N SER A 47 11.33 10.12 -7.95
CA SER A 47 12.75 9.97 -8.35
C SER A 47 13.02 10.57 -9.73
N VAL A 48 12.10 10.41 -10.68
CA VAL A 48 12.17 11.05 -12.01
C VAL A 48 12.10 12.57 -11.89
N ALA A 49 11.11 13.09 -11.16
CA ALA A 49 10.93 14.53 -10.98
C ALA A 49 12.13 15.18 -10.26
N ALA A 50 12.66 14.53 -9.23
CA ALA A 50 13.87 14.96 -8.53
C ALA A 50 15.07 15.00 -9.48
N THR A 51 15.26 13.95 -10.30
CA THR A 51 16.33 13.91 -11.29
C THR A 51 16.21 15.06 -12.29
N ILE A 52 14.99 15.36 -12.78
CA ILE A 52 14.75 16.45 -13.72
C ILE A 52 15.01 17.82 -13.07
N PHE A 53 14.52 18.03 -11.85
CA PHE A 53 14.60 19.33 -11.18
C PHE A 53 16.04 19.69 -10.75
N PHE A 54 16.80 18.70 -10.28
CA PHE A 54 18.16 18.91 -9.78
C PHE A 54 19.26 18.66 -10.83
N SER A 55 18.91 18.26 -12.05
CA SER A 55 19.91 18.10 -13.11
C SER A 55 20.29 19.44 -13.73
N THR A 56 21.58 19.61 -13.99
CA THR A 56 22.15 20.75 -14.72
C THR A 56 22.21 20.52 -16.23
N ALA A 57 21.83 19.33 -16.70
CA ALA A 57 21.88 18.93 -18.11
C ALA A 57 20.63 19.39 -18.88
N PRO A 58 20.69 19.50 -20.22
CA PRO A 58 19.53 19.84 -21.04
C PRO A 58 18.40 18.81 -20.88
N LEU A 59 17.17 19.30 -20.82
CA LEU A 59 15.97 18.51 -20.50
C LEU A 59 15.81 17.24 -21.34
N SER A 60 16.15 17.31 -22.64
CA SER A 60 16.08 16.15 -23.54
C SER A 60 17.01 15.02 -23.11
N GLN A 61 18.23 15.34 -22.66
CA GLN A 61 19.18 14.35 -22.15
C GLN A 61 18.72 13.78 -20.82
N VAL A 62 18.17 14.62 -19.92
CA VAL A 62 17.69 14.14 -18.63
C VAL A 62 16.51 13.17 -18.80
N ILE A 63 15.56 13.49 -19.70
CA ILE A 63 14.45 12.59 -20.01
C ILE A 63 14.95 11.29 -20.61
N ALA A 64 15.89 11.34 -21.57
CA ALA A 64 16.44 10.15 -22.21
C ALA A 64 17.19 9.25 -21.21
N VAL A 65 18.06 9.84 -20.38
CA VAL A 65 18.81 9.12 -19.33
C VAL A 65 17.85 8.53 -18.30
N THR A 66 16.84 9.28 -17.89
CA THR A 66 15.86 8.80 -16.91
C THR A 66 15.03 7.65 -17.48
N ALA A 67 14.55 7.75 -18.72
CA ALA A 67 13.86 6.66 -19.38
C ALA A 67 14.74 5.42 -19.51
N ALA A 68 16.02 5.58 -19.87
CA ALA A 68 16.97 4.48 -19.91
C ALA A 68 17.17 3.85 -18.52
N GLN A 69 17.26 4.64 -17.45
CA GLN A 69 17.34 4.14 -16.07
C GLN A 69 16.12 3.28 -15.68
N LEU A 70 14.91 3.69 -16.08
CA LEU A 70 13.69 2.90 -15.86
C LEU A 70 13.78 1.54 -16.56
N ILE A 71 14.19 1.54 -17.83
CA ILE A 71 14.27 0.32 -18.65
C ILE A 71 15.36 -0.62 -18.11
N ILE A 72 16.55 -0.09 -17.82
CA ILE A 72 17.67 -0.88 -17.30
C ILE A 72 17.32 -1.43 -15.92
N GLY A 73 16.79 -0.60 -15.01
CA GLY A 73 16.36 -1.06 -13.69
C GLY A 73 15.26 -2.12 -13.78
N ALA A 74 14.33 -1.96 -14.73
CA ALA A 74 13.30 -2.96 -14.96
C ALA A 74 13.87 -4.29 -15.46
N PHE A 75 14.75 -4.24 -16.46
CA PHE A 75 15.42 -5.43 -16.99
C PHE A 75 16.22 -6.16 -15.91
N VAL A 76 17.07 -5.45 -15.17
CA VAL A 76 17.88 -6.02 -14.09
C VAL A 76 17.00 -6.61 -13.00
N GLY A 77 15.94 -5.90 -12.59
CA GLY A 77 15.01 -6.38 -11.57
C GLY A 77 14.28 -7.66 -11.96
N VAL A 78 13.83 -7.76 -13.22
CA VAL A 78 13.19 -8.97 -13.75
C VAL A 78 14.18 -10.13 -13.83
N VAL A 79 15.40 -9.89 -14.33
CA VAL A 79 16.43 -10.93 -14.44
C VAL A 79 16.83 -11.48 -13.07
N ILE A 80 17.10 -10.61 -12.09
CA ILE A 80 17.45 -11.05 -10.72
C ILE A 80 16.26 -11.75 -10.06
N GLY A 81 15.04 -11.22 -10.20
CA GLY A 81 13.83 -11.85 -9.68
C GLY A 81 13.58 -13.23 -10.29
N TRP A 82 13.88 -13.40 -11.58
CA TRP A 82 13.80 -14.70 -12.28
C TRP A 82 14.87 -15.68 -11.77
N ILE A 83 16.10 -15.23 -11.52
CA ILE A 83 17.14 -16.07 -10.92
C ILE A 83 16.71 -16.58 -9.53
N LEU A 84 16.04 -15.73 -8.73
CA LEU A 84 15.49 -16.11 -7.42
C LEU A 84 14.38 -17.16 -7.49
N TRP A 85 13.85 -17.50 -8.67
CA TRP A 85 12.93 -18.62 -8.79
C TRP A 85 13.61 -19.97 -8.54
N TRP A 86 14.90 -20.07 -8.87
CA TRP A 86 15.66 -21.31 -8.69
C TRP A 86 16.39 -21.35 -7.34
N PHE A 87 16.63 -20.19 -6.73
CA PHE A 87 17.37 -20.07 -5.48
C PHE A 87 16.60 -19.22 -4.45
N PRO A 88 16.32 -19.73 -3.23
CA PRO A 88 16.71 -21.01 -2.63
C PRO A 88 15.65 -22.11 -2.84
N ILE A 89 16.12 -23.35 -2.98
CA ILE A 89 15.32 -24.56 -3.24
C ILE A 89 14.24 -24.74 -2.16
N SER A 90 12.99 -24.95 -2.58
CA SER A 90 11.81 -25.03 -1.69
C SER A 90 11.86 -26.16 -0.64
N TYR A 91 12.64 -27.21 -0.88
CA TYR A 91 12.73 -28.38 -0.01
C TYR A 91 13.60 -28.16 1.24
N VAL A 92 14.43 -27.12 1.28
CA VAL A 92 15.28 -26.83 2.45
C VAL A 92 14.42 -26.35 3.63
N GLU A 93 14.68 -26.87 4.83
CA GLU A 93 13.94 -26.58 6.07
C GLU A 93 13.92 -25.07 6.39
N ASN A 94 15.07 -24.39 6.23
CA ASN A 94 15.22 -22.95 6.46
C ASN A 94 15.02 -22.06 5.19
N SER A 95 14.32 -22.56 4.17
CA SER A 95 14.10 -21.84 2.91
C SER A 95 13.47 -20.45 3.13
N SER A 96 12.54 -20.29 4.07
CA SER A 96 11.90 -18.99 4.36
C SER A 96 12.88 -17.94 4.90
N VAL A 97 13.81 -18.33 5.76
CA VAL A 97 14.83 -17.41 6.30
C VAL A 97 15.80 -16.99 5.20
N SER A 98 16.25 -17.95 4.38
CA SER A 98 17.12 -17.66 3.24
C SER A 98 16.45 -16.73 2.22
N ARG A 99 15.17 -16.98 1.87
CA ARG A 99 14.36 -16.10 1.02
C ARG A 99 14.28 -14.68 1.56
N THR A 100 14.03 -14.56 2.87
CA THR A 100 13.94 -13.25 3.55
C THR A 100 15.28 -12.50 3.50
N LEU A 101 16.39 -13.18 3.82
CA LEU A 101 17.73 -12.59 3.80
C LEU A 101 18.17 -12.22 2.39
N LEU A 102 17.86 -13.04 1.38
CA LEU A 102 18.14 -12.76 -0.02
C LEU A 102 17.39 -11.53 -0.52
N LEU A 103 16.07 -11.45 -0.26
CA LEU A 103 15.30 -10.27 -0.62
C LEU A 103 15.82 -9.02 0.10
N ALA A 104 16.10 -9.09 1.40
CA ALA A 104 16.62 -7.96 2.15
C ALA A 104 17.96 -7.48 1.59
N SER A 105 18.92 -8.40 1.39
CA SER A 105 20.26 -8.06 0.91
C SER A 105 20.27 -7.58 -0.54
N LEU A 106 19.59 -8.26 -1.47
CA LEU A 106 19.55 -7.88 -2.88
C LEU A 106 18.82 -6.55 -3.11
N CYS A 107 17.69 -6.33 -2.43
CA CYS A 107 16.97 -5.07 -2.56
C CYS A 107 17.76 -3.91 -1.94
N SER A 108 18.39 -4.10 -0.78
CA SER A 108 19.29 -3.08 -0.21
C SER A 108 20.49 -2.81 -1.12
N ALA A 109 21.11 -3.84 -1.69
CA ALA A 109 22.21 -3.69 -2.63
C ALA A 109 21.79 -2.96 -3.91
N ALA A 110 20.59 -3.23 -4.44
CA ALA A 110 20.07 -2.55 -5.61
C ALA A 110 19.83 -1.05 -5.35
N VAL A 111 19.24 -0.69 -4.21
CA VAL A 111 18.97 0.71 -3.86
C VAL A 111 20.28 1.46 -3.58
N LEU A 112 21.16 0.91 -2.74
CA LEU A 112 22.45 1.53 -2.39
C LEU A 112 23.39 1.58 -3.60
N GLY A 113 23.44 0.51 -4.40
CA GLY A 113 24.20 0.45 -5.64
C GLY A 113 23.70 1.47 -6.66
N GLY A 114 22.37 1.62 -6.79
CA GLY A 114 21.76 2.67 -7.61
C GLY A 114 22.18 4.07 -7.16
N GLN A 115 22.25 4.33 -5.86
CA GLN A 115 22.74 5.62 -5.33
C GLN A 115 24.23 5.84 -5.63
N VAL A 116 25.09 4.85 -5.40
CA VAL A 116 26.54 4.98 -5.64
C VAL A 116 26.87 5.14 -7.12
N LEU A 117 26.12 4.47 -8.01
CA LEU A 117 26.31 4.56 -9.47
C LEU A 117 25.68 5.81 -10.09
N GLY A 118 24.98 6.64 -9.31
CA GLY A 118 24.26 7.82 -9.82
C GLY A 118 22.96 7.51 -10.57
N PHE A 119 22.46 6.27 -10.47
CA PHE A 119 21.21 5.80 -11.08
C PHE A 119 20.16 5.48 -10.01
N GLN A 120 19.82 6.48 -9.17
CA GLN A 120 18.94 6.28 -8.01
C GLN A 120 17.56 5.71 -8.39
N SER A 121 16.96 6.19 -9.48
CA SER A 121 15.67 5.70 -9.98
C SER A 121 15.72 4.22 -10.35
N ALA A 122 16.80 3.79 -11.02
CA ALA A 122 16.98 2.39 -11.44
C ALA A 122 17.08 1.45 -10.24
N GLY A 123 17.80 1.84 -9.17
CA GLY A 123 17.97 1.01 -7.96
C GLY A 123 16.66 0.70 -7.25
N ILE A 124 15.78 1.70 -7.13
CA ILE A 124 14.46 1.54 -6.49
C ILE A 124 13.56 0.61 -7.32
N ILE A 125 13.50 0.81 -8.63
CA ILE A 125 12.67 0.01 -9.54
C ILE A 125 13.16 -1.44 -9.57
N THR A 126 14.48 -1.63 -9.59
CA THR A 126 15.11 -2.95 -9.51
C THR A 126 14.65 -3.68 -8.25
N ALA A 127 14.74 -3.05 -7.08
CA ALA A 127 14.32 -3.65 -5.82
C ALA A 127 12.83 -4.03 -5.80
N VAL A 128 11.95 -3.15 -6.33
CA VAL A 128 10.52 -3.43 -6.41
C VAL A 128 10.24 -4.64 -7.31
N LEU A 129 10.87 -4.70 -8.48
CA LEU A 129 10.65 -5.78 -9.44
C LEU A 129 11.27 -7.11 -9.00
N ILE A 130 12.39 -7.10 -8.28
CA ILE A 130 12.95 -8.29 -7.63
C ILE A 130 11.90 -8.90 -6.70
N CYS A 131 11.33 -8.09 -5.78
CA CYS A 131 10.29 -8.54 -4.85
C CYS A 131 9.06 -9.08 -5.58
N PHE A 132 8.57 -8.34 -6.58
CA PHE A 132 7.38 -8.72 -7.34
C PHE A 132 7.59 -10.04 -8.09
N VAL A 133 8.64 -10.14 -8.91
CA VAL A 133 8.90 -11.32 -9.74
C VAL A 133 9.22 -12.53 -8.87
N ALA A 134 10.05 -12.41 -7.83
CA ALA A 134 10.37 -13.53 -6.94
C ALA A 134 9.12 -14.06 -6.22
N SER A 135 8.21 -13.17 -5.79
CA SER A 135 7.00 -13.56 -5.06
C SER A 135 6.04 -14.44 -5.88
N ILE A 136 5.97 -14.25 -7.20
CA ILE A 136 5.07 -15.01 -8.09
C ILE A 136 5.37 -16.51 -7.99
N ARG A 137 6.64 -16.89 -8.15
CA ARG A 137 7.03 -18.30 -8.14
C ARG A 137 7.00 -18.90 -6.74
N TRP A 138 7.47 -18.16 -5.74
CA TRP A 138 7.53 -18.66 -4.37
C TRP A 138 6.13 -18.94 -3.79
N LYS A 139 5.13 -18.16 -4.20
CA LYS A 139 3.73 -18.39 -3.85
C LYS A 139 3.17 -19.67 -4.47
N ILE A 140 3.56 -19.98 -5.72
CA ILE A 140 3.14 -21.21 -6.42
C ILE A 140 3.82 -22.44 -5.82
N ASP A 141 5.13 -22.37 -5.55
CA ASP A 141 5.89 -23.52 -5.07
C ASP A 141 5.55 -23.88 -3.61
N ASN A 142 5.34 -22.87 -2.74
CA ASN A 142 4.99 -23.09 -1.34
C ASN A 142 4.40 -21.81 -0.70
N ASP A 143 3.08 -21.69 -0.71
CA ASP A 143 2.36 -20.54 -0.16
C ASP A 143 2.63 -20.38 1.36
N ASP A 144 2.61 -21.48 2.11
CA ASP A 144 2.84 -21.48 3.56
C ASP A 144 4.20 -20.86 3.93
N LYS A 145 5.27 -21.25 3.22
CA LYS A 145 6.62 -20.70 3.45
C LYS A 145 6.71 -19.21 3.12
N THR A 146 5.93 -18.74 2.15
CA THR A 146 5.90 -17.33 1.71
C THR A 146 5.24 -16.44 2.75
N VAL A 147 4.24 -16.94 3.48
CA VAL A 147 3.61 -16.22 4.60
C VAL A 147 4.62 -15.90 5.71
N TYR A 148 5.60 -16.78 5.99
CA TYR A 148 6.65 -16.47 6.97
C TYR A 148 7.56 -15.33 6.52
N VAL A 149 7.88 -15.25 5.21
CA VAL A 149 8.67 -14.15 4.64
C VAL A 149 7.92 -12.83 4.78
N GLU A 150 6.64 -12.82 4.43
CA GLU A 150 5.77 -11.64 4.60
C GLU A 150 5.71 -11.19 6.07
N LYS A 151 5.45 -12.13 6.99
CA LYS A 151 5.42 -11.84 8.43
C LYS A 151 6.75 -11.30 8.95
N ALA A 152 7.88 -11.83 8.48
CA ALA A 152 9.20 -11.34 8.88
C ALA A 152 9.40 -9.88 8.47
N PHE A 153 9.11 -9.52 7.21
CA PHE A 153 9.19 -8.13 6.75
C PHE A 153 8.16 -7.22 7.44
N ALA A 154 6.94 -7.71 7.68
CA ALA A 154 5.92 -6.95 8.38
C ALA A 154 6.31 -6.65 9.84
N LEU A 155 6.89 -7.64 10.54
CA LEU A 155 7.38 -7.48 11.91
C LEU A 155 8.57 -6.52 11.96
N LEU A 156 9.53 -6.69 11.05
CA LEU A 156 10.70 -5.81 10.93
C LEU A 156 10.28 -4.36 10.64
N TRP A 157 9.31 -4.17 9.74
CA TRP A 157 8.74 -2.86 9.45
C TRP A 157 8.04 -2.25 10.66
N LYS A 158 7.13 -3.00 11.30
CA LYS A 158 6.33 -2.49 12.44
C LYS A 158 7.16 -2.19 13.68
N LEU A 159 8.11 -3.07 14.03
CA LEU A 159 8.88 -2.94 15.27
C LEU A 159 10.07 -1.99 15.13
N PHE A 160 10.70 -1.93 13.95
CA PHE A 160 11.97 -1.23 13.78
C PHE A 160 11.86 -0.04 12.83
N PHE A 161 11.60 -0.27 11.55
CA PHE A 161 11.70 0.80 10.53
C PHE A 161 10.63 1.89 10.67
N MET A 162 9.39 1.53 10.98
CA MET A 162 8.30 2.50 11.09
C MET A 162 8.48 3.46 12.28
N PRO A 163 8.75 2.99 13.52
CA PRO A 163 9.08 3.89 14.62
C PRO A 163 10.34 4.72 14.36
N LEU A 164 11.39 4.12 13.78
CA LEU A 164 12.62 4.82 13.45
C LEU A 164 12.38 5.97 12.46
N LEU A 165 11.69 5.71 11.34
CA LEU A 165 11.37 6.72 10.33
C LEU A 165 10.55 7.88 10.91
N LEU A 166 9.51 7.56 11.70
CA LEU A 166 8.65 8.58 12.32
C LEU A 166 9.37 9.37 13.42
N SER A 167 10.30 8.74 14.14
CA SER A 167 11.15 9.43 15.11
C SER A 167 12.15 10.38 14.43
N LEU A 168 12.83 9.92 13.38
CA LEU A 168 13.81 10.73 12.63
C LEU A 168 13.15 11.94 11.96
N ILE A 169 11.99 11.74 11.31
CA ILE A 169 11.27 12.86 10.71
C ILE A 169 10.77 13.84 11.78
N GLY A 170 10.35 13.35 12.94
CA GLY A 170 9.97 14.18 14.08
C GLY A 170 11.13 15.02 14.61
N MET A 171 12.34 14.46 14.67
CA MET A 171 13.55 15.20 15.07
C MET A 171 13.95 16.30 14.09
N LYS A 172 13.58 16.16 12.81
CA LYS A 172 13.86 17.16 11.77
C LYS A 172 12.86 18.31 11.76
N LEU A 173 11.77 18.22 12.53
CA LEU A 173 10.80 19.29 12.63
C LEU A 173 11.31 20.36 13.61
N ASP A 174 11.54 21.56 13.09
CA ASP A 174 11.95 22.72 13.87
C ASP A 174 10.82 23.75 13.94
N PHE A 175 10.15 23.82 15.09
CA PHE A 175 9.07 24.79 15.35
C PHE A 175 9.55 26.25 15.34
N SER A 176 10.84 26.51 15.57
CA SER A 176 11.37 27.88 15.61
C SER A 176 11.38 28.56 14.23
N THR A 177 11.46 27.77 13.17
CA THR A 177 11.45 28.24 11.78
C THR A 177 10.03 28.33 11.19
N MET A 178 9.03 27.95 11.98
CA MET A 178 7.67 27.70 11.50
C MET A 178 6.78 28.92 11.71
N ASN A 179 6.72 29.78 10.69
CA ASN A 179 5.77 30.90 10.67
C ASN A 179 4.34 30.41 10.50
N TRP A 180 3.39 31.12 11.13
CA TRP A 180 1.94 30.82 11.01
C TRP A 180 1.44 30.77 9.57
N THR A 181 2.00 31.62 8.70
CA THR A 181 1.70 31.63 7.26
C THR A 181 2.14 30.35 6.56
N THR A 182 3.31 29.81 6.90
CA THR A 182 3.84 28.53 6.38
C THR A 182 2.98 27.35 6.85
N VAL A 183 2.52 27.36 8.10
CA VAL A 183 1.60 26.33 8.61
C VAL A 183 0.27 26.37 7.86
N LEU A 184 -0.29 27.55 7.69
CA LEU A 184 -1.60 27.72 7.07
C LEU A 184 -1.58 27.36 5.58
N THR A 185 -0.54 27.79 4.85
CA THR A 185 -0.32 27.40 3.45
C THR A 185 -0.08 25.89 3.32
N GLY A 186 0.70 25.31 4.23
CA GLY A 186 0.84 23.86 4.39
C GLY A 186 -0.52 23.19 4.51
N CYS A 187 -1.30 23.54 5.52
CA CYS A 187 -2.66 23.02 5.77
C CYS A 187 -3.59 23.18 4.55
N ALA A 188 -3.58 24.33 3.87
CA ALA A 188 -4.37 24.56 2.67
C ALA A 188 -4.00 23.56 1.55
N LEU A 189 -2.71 23.31 1.33
CA LEU A 189 -2.23 22.30 0.38
C LEU A 189 -2.68 20.89 0.78
N ILE A 190 -2.75 20.58 2.09
CA ILE A 190 -3.27 19.29 2.57
C ILE A 190 -4.73 19.13 2.17
N VAL A 191 -5.55 20.14 2.44
CA VAL A 191 -6.99 20.11 2.17
C VAL A 191 -7.25 19.98 0.67
N ILE A 192 -6.58 20.80 -0.15
CA ILE A 192 -6.72 20.74 -1.61
C ILE A 192 -6.25 19.38 -2.14
N GLY A 193 -5.09 18.88 -1.67
CA GLY A 193 -4.56 17.59 -2.07
C GLY A 193 -5.43 16.41 -1.61
N ALA A 194 -6.05 16.49 -0.44
CA ALA A 194 -6.99 15.49 0.06
C ALA A 194 -8.31 15.52 -0.73
N ALA A 195 -8.86 16.71 -1.00
CA ALA A 195 -10.10 16.88 -1.74
C ALA A 195 -9.97 16.42 -3.19
N THR A 196 -8.89 16.79 -3.88
CA THR A 196 -8.61 16.32 -5.25
C THR A 196 -8.48 14.80 -5.32
N ARG A 197 -7.80 14.17 -4.35
CA ARG A 197 -7.71 12.70 -4.28
C ARG A 197 -9.02 12.03 -3.94
N PHE A 198 -9.79 12.59 -3.03
CA PHE A 198 -11.13 12.10 -2.73
C PHE A 198 -12.02 12.13 -3.97
N LEU A 199 -12.06 13.26 -4.67
CA LEU A 199 -12.86 13.43 -5.88
C LEU A 199 -12.40 12.50 -7.01
N ALA A 200 -11.08 12.34 -7.20
CA ALA A 200 -10.55 11.38 -8.16
C ALA A 200 -10.96 9.94 -7.80
N GLY A 201 -10.89 9.57 -6.51
CA GLY A 201 -11.32 8.26 -6.02
C GLY A 201 -12.80 7.98 -6.32
N ILE A 202 -13.68 8.96 -6.09
CA ILE A 202 -15.10 8.85 -6.44
C ILE A 202 -15.28 8.76 -7.96
N LEU A 203 -14.65 9.65 -8.73
CA LEU A 203 -14.78 9.69 -10.19
C LEU A 203 -14.35 8.37 -10.85
N PHE A 204 -13.21 7.81 -10.45
CA PHE A 204 -12.74 6.52 -10.97
C PHE A 204 -13.60 5.35 -10.49
N SER A 205 -14.16 5.44 -9.26
CA SER A 205 -15.05 4.40 -8.74
C SER A 205 -16.46 4.45 -9.35
N CYS A 206 -16.89 5.59 -9.89
CA CYS A 206 -18.15 5.74 -10.62
C CYS A 206 -18.20 4.88 -11.89
N CYS A 207 -17.05 4.59 -12.50
CA CYS A 207 -16.95 3.71 -13.67
C CYS A 207 -17.01 2.22 -13.31
N SER A 208 -17.18 1.87 -12.02
CA SER A 208 -17.25 0.49 -11.52
C SER A 208 -18.66 0.12 -11.07
N GLU A 209 -18.94 -1.17 -10.93
CA GLU A 209 -20.20 -1.72 -10.40
C GLU A 209 -20.38 -1.51 -8.88
N PHE A 210 -19.71 -0.53 -8.30
CA PHE A 210 -19.77 -0.21 -6.87
C PHE A 210 -20.97 0.68 -6.54
N THR A 211 -21.59 0.43 -5.38
CA THR A 211 -22.62 1.31 -4.82
C THR A 211 -21.98 2.59 -4.27
N MET A 212 -22.75 3.68 -4.17
CA MET A 212 -22.24 4.96 -3.64
C MET A 212 -21.56 4.83 -2.26
N LYS A 213 -22.05 3.91 -1.41
CA LYS A 213 -21.45 3.61 -0.10
C LYS A 213 -20.08 2.94 -0.24
N GLU A 214 -19.95 1.99 -1.16
CA GLU A 214 -18.69 1.30 -1.44
C GLU A 214 -17.67 2.23 -2.10
N GLN A 215 -18.11 3.07 -3.04
CA GLN A 215 -17.28 4.10 -3.68
C GLN A 215 -16.70 5.08 -2.65
N LEU A 216 -17.52 5.48 -1.67
CA LEU A 216 -17.07 6.34 -0.58
C LEU A 216 -15.98 5.67 0.27
N VAL A 217 -16.11 4.38 0.59
CA VAL A 217 -15.07 3.63 1.33
C VAL A 217 -13.77 3.55 0.52
N VAL A 218 -13.86 3.30 -0.79
CA VAL A 218 -12.68 3.32 -1.67
C VAL A 218 -12.02 4.70 -1.66
N ALA A 219 -12.78 5.78 -1.86
CA ALA A 219 -12.23 7.14 -1.85
C ALA A 219 -11.61 7.53 -0.50
N LEU A 220 -12.25 7.15 0.62
CA LEU A 220 -11.74 7.39 1.96
C LEU A 220 -10.45 6.62 2.25
N SER A 221 -10.30 5.41 1.70
CA SER A 221 -9.10 4.59 1.86
C SER A 221 -7.83 5.19 1.24
N LEU A 222 -7.99 6.14 0.31
CA LEU A 222 -6.91 6.84 -0.39
C LEU A 222 -6.48 8.14 0.32
N LEU A 223 -7.16 8.53 1.39
CA LEU A 223 -6.84 9.75 2.15
C LEU A 223 -5.59 9.65 3.05
N PRO A 224 -5.37 8.54 3.80
CA PRO A 224 -4.27 8.46 4.76
C PRO A 224 -2.90 8.63 4.10
N LYS A 225 -2.08 9.56 4.62
CA LYS A 225 -0.69 9.79 4.19
C LYS A 225 0.25 9.68 5.38
N ALA A 226 1.36 8.97 5.21
CA ALA A 226 2.36 8.80 6.26
C ALA A 226 3.71 8.33 5.71
N SER A 227 3.83 7.03 5.43
CA SER A 227 5.12 6.35 5.27
C SER A 227 5.94 6.81 4.07
N VAL A 228 5.32 6.92 2.88
CA VAL A 228 6.03 7.37 1.67
C VAL A 228 6.46 8.84 1.80
N GLN A 229 5.63 9.68 2.42
CA GLN A 229 5.98 11.08 2.66
C GLN A 229 7.14 11.19 3.66
N ALA A 230 7.13 10.41 4.74
CA ALA A 230 8.19 10.39 5.73
C ALA A 230 9.55 9.94 5.14
N ALA A 231 9.52 9.00 4.20
CA ALA A 231 10.73 8.50 3.54
C ALA A 231 11.28 9.49 2.49
N LEU A 232 10.41 10.12 1.69
CA LEU A 232 10.83 10.97 0.57
C LEU A 232 11.13 12.42 1.00
N ALA A 233 10.46 12.96 2.02
CA ALA A 233 10.64 14.36 2.43
C ALA A 233 12.10 14.71 2.81
N PRO A 234 12.83 13.89 3.61
CA PRO A 234 14.24 14.15 3.91
C PRO A 234 15.14 14.13 2.67
N SER A 235 14.77 13.35 1.65
CA SER A 235 15.54 13.24 0.41
C SER A 235 15.60 14.57 -0.35
N ILE A 236 14.54 15.39 -0.24
CA ILE A 236 14.50 16.73 -0.85
C ILE A 236 15.57 17.64 -0.23
N ILE A 237 15.70 17.61 1.10
CA ILE A 237 16.72 18.40 1.81
C ILE A 237 18.13 17.98 1.39
N THR A 238 18.38 16.68 1.23
CA THR A 238 19.70 16.19 0.78
C THR A 238 20.01 16.59 -0.67
N LEU A 239 19.00 16.62 -1.55
CA LEU A 239 19.19 17.04 -2.94
C LEU A 239 19.48 18.54 -3.07
N VAL A 240 18.91 19.36 -2.17
CA VAL A 240 19.07 20.81 -2.14
C VAL A 240 20.33 21.25 -1.37
N ALA A 241 21.00 20.34 -0.65
CA ALA A 241 22.19 20.67 0.16
C ALA A 241 23.32 21.36 -0.62
N GLY A 242 23.38 21.19 -1.94
CA GLY A 242 24.33 21.88 -2.83
C GLY A 242 23.82 23.18 -3.46
N ILE A 243 22.55 23.57 -3.26
CA ILE A 243 21.90 24.72 -3.91
C ILE A 243 21.20 25.59 -2.85
N PRO A 244 21.91 26.57 -2.24
CA PRO A 244 21.39 27.32 -1.09
C PRO A 244 20.14 28.15 -1.42
N HIS A 245 19.92 28.52 -2.69
CA HIS A 245 18.76 29.30 -3.11
C HIS A 245 17.42 28.57 -2.88
N HIS A 246 17.39 27.24 -2.93
CA HIS A 246 16.15 26.46 -2.75
C HIS A 246 16.00 25.88 -1.33
N ALA A 247 16.92 26.20 -0.42
CA ALA A 247 16.94 25.62 0.91
C ALA A 247 15.65 25.94 1.67
N GLU A 248 15.19 27.19 1.64
CA GLU A 248 13.96 27.59 2.35
C GLU A 248 12.73 26.85 1.83
N GLU A 249 12.58 26.74 0.50
CA GLU A 249 11.49 26.01 -0.14
C GLU A 249 11.48 24.52 0.24
N ALA A 250 12.67 23.92 0.32
CA ALA A 250 12.84 22.53 0.72
C ALA A 250 12.42 22.30 2.18
N HIS A 251 12.79 23.23 3.08
CA HIS A 251 12.36 23.19 4.49
C HIS A 251 10.85 23.38 4.60
N MET A 252 10.26 24.31 3.85
CA MET A 252 8.80 24.48 3.81
C MET A 252 8.08 23.22 3.32
N ALA A 253 8.58 22.59 2.24
CA ALA A 253 8.01 21.35 1.70
C ALA A 253 8.12 20.19 2.69
N MET A 254 9.24 20.09 3.41
CA MET A 254 9.44 19.09 4.46
C MET A 254 8.46 19.30 5.62
N THR A 255 8.35 20.53 6.14
CA THR A 255 7.41 20.87 7.22
C THR A 255 5.96 20.60 6.81
N ALA A 256 5.58 20.94 5.58
CA ALA A 256 4.25 20.60 5.05
C ALA A 256 4.02 19.08 5.00
N CYS A 257 5.02 18.28 4.60
CA CYS A 257 4.92 16.82 4.63
C CYS A 257 4.72 16.31 6.06
N ILE A 258 5.40 16.88 7.05
CA ILE A 258 5.25 16.46 8.46
C ILE A 258 3.85 16.79 8.98
N LEU A 259 3.32 17.99 8.69
CA LEU A 259 1.94 18.34 9.00
C LEU A 259 0.92 17.40 8.35
N VAL A 260 1.15 17.02 7.10
CA VAL A 260 0.32 16.02 6.39
C VAL A 260 0.30 14.71 7.14
N ILE A 261 1.47 14.20 7.54
CA ILE A 261 1.58 12.93 8.26
C ILE A 261 0.82 13.02 9.59
N LEU A 262 1.04 14.10 10.34
CA LEU A 262 0.44 14.32 11.65
C LEU A 262 -1.08 14.42 11.60
N LEU A 263 -1.63 15.09 10.59
CA LEU A 263 -3.08 15.29 10.47
C LEU A 263 -3.77 14.12 9.77
N THR A 264 -3.28 13.70 8.60
CA THR A 264 -4.04 12.78 7.74
C THR A 264 -3.95 11.33 8.16
N ALA A 265 -2.87 10.89 8.82
CA ALA A 265 -2.75 9.51 9.29
C ALA A 265 -3.78 9.16 10.37
N PRO A 266 -3.87 9.89 11.52
CA PRO A 266 -4.85 9.57 12.56
C PRO A 266 -6.29 9.84 12.11
N ILE A 267 -6.54 10.97 11.42
CA ILE A 267 -7.88 11.31 10.92
C ILE A 267 -8.34 10.27 9.90
N GLY A 268 -7.47 9.90 8.95
CA GLY A 268 -7.76 8.90 7.93
C GLY A 268 -8.01 7.52 8.54
N GLN A 269 -7.21 7.09 9.52
CA GLN A 269 -7.42 5.84 10.24
C GLN A 269 -8.77 5.84 10.97
N TYR A 270 -9.08 6.90 11.71
CA TYR A 270 -10.31 7.02 12.48
C TYR A 270 -11.55 6.97 11.58
N ILE A 271 -11.56 7.78 10.50
CA ILE A 271 -12.66 7.82 9.55
C ILE A 271 -12.83 6.46 8.88
N LEU A 272 -11.74 5.86 8.39
CA LEU A 272 -11.81 4.60 7.68
C LEU A 272 -12.29 3.46 8.60
N HIS A 273 -11.80 3.39 9.83
CA HIS A 273 -12.20 2.37 10.79
C HIS A 273 -13.67 2.49 11.21
N LYS A 274 -14.22 3.70 11.32
CA LYS A 274 -15.63 3.91 11.68
C LYS A 274 -16.58 3.82 10.48
N ALA A 275 -16.21 4.37 9.34
CA ALA A 275 -17.06 4.43 8.16
C ALA A 275 -17.13 3.07 7.44
N SER A 276 -16.01 2.37 7.29
CA SER A 276 -15.97 1.12 6.51
C SER A 276 -16.95 0.05 6.99
N PRO A 277 -17.07 -0.29 8.29
CA PRO A 277 -18.02 -1.31 8.73
C PRO A 277 -19.49 -0.89 8.61
N VAL A 278 -19.79 0.42 8.66
CA VAL A 278 -21.17 0.94 8.51
C VAL A 278 -21.59 0.98 7.04
N LEU A 279 -20.64 1.24 6.14
CA LEU A 279 -20.91 1.44 4.72
C LEU A 279 -20.82 0.14 3.92
N LEU A 280 -19.95 -0.79 4.33
CA LEU A 280 -19.80 -2.09 3.68
C LEU A 280 -20.80 -3.10 4.25
N ARG A 281 -21.44 -3.85 3.35
CA ARG A 281 -22.33 -4.94 3.74
C ARG A 281 -21.52 -6.14 4.25
N ASN A 282 -21.99 -6.75 5.33
CA ASN A 282 -21.46 -8.01 5.83
C ASN A 282 -21.97 -9.15 4.96
N THR A 283 -21.04 -9.91 4.40
CA THR A 283 -21.33 -11.15 3.67
C THR A 283 -20.58 -12.28 4.37
N ARG A 284 -21.03 -12.67 5.56
CA ARG A 284 -20.70 -14.01 6.08
C ARG A 284 -21.38 -15.02 5.16
N ILE A 285 -20.60 -15.73 4.37
CA ILE A 285 -21.07 -16.95 3.72
C ILE A 285 -21.22 -17.99 4.85
N VAL A 286 -22.39 -18.02 5.48
CA VAL A 286 -22.75 -19.16 6.33
C VAL A 286 -23.14 -20.27 5.36
N GLY A 287 -22.20 -21.20 5.13
CA GLY A 287 -22.54 -22.48 4.52
C GLY A 287 -23.43 -23.24 5.48
N ILE A 288 -24.75 -23.05 5.42
CA ILE A 288 -25.67 -23.99 6.05
C ILE A 288 -25.62 -25.24 5.18
N ALA A 289 -24.93 -26.27 5.64
CA ALA A 289 -25.12 -27.61 5.12
C ALA A 289 -26.56 -28.03 5.48
N LYS A 290 -27.51 -27.75 4.59
CA LYS A 290 -28.87 -28.30 4.68
C LYS A 290 -28.82 -29.76 4.24
N SER A 291 -28.20 -30.62 5.03
CA SER A 291 -28.13 -32.06 4.79
C SER A 291 -28.00 -32.80 6.11
N THR A 292 -29.05 -32.80 6.93
CA THR A 292 -29.21 -33.85 7.96
C THR A 292 -30.59 -33.97 8.62
N LEU A 293 -31.61 -33.19 8.25
CA LEU A 293 -32.96 -33.37 8.83
C LEU A 293 -34.02 -33.87 7.84
N GLU A 294 -33.84 -33.70 6.53
CA GLU A 294 -34.78 -34.25 5.52
C GLU A 294 -34.40 -35.68 5.08
N ASP A 295 -33.14 -36.10 5.27
CA ASP A 295 -32.64 -37.42 4.85
C ASP A 295 -32.89 -38.56 5.86
N MET A 296 -33.50 -38.27 7.02
CA MET A 296 -33.88 -39.31 7.99
C MET A 296 -35.32 -39.84 7.81
N GLU A 297 -36.17 -39.19 7.00
CA GLU A 297 -37.55 -39.66 6.81
C GLU A 297 -37.82 -40.39 5.49
N PHE A 298 -37.03 -40.19 4.44
CA PHE A 298 -37.23 -40.93 3.18
C PHE A 298 -35.90 -41.30 2.55
N GLY A 299 -35.54 -42.59 2.67
CA GLY A 299 -34.36 -43.15 2.05
C GLY A 299 -34.41 -43.02 0.52
N ASN A 300 -33.70 -42.05 -0.05
CA ASN A 300 -33.36 -42.04 -1.46
C ASN A 300 -32.01 -41.35 -1.73
N LYS A 301 -31.31 -41.86 -2.75
CA LYS A 301 -29.90 -41.57 -3.11
C LYS A 301 -29.54 -40.08 -3.22
N PRO A 302 -28.27 -39.70 -2.95
CA PRO A 302 -27.85 -38.29 -2.98
C PRO A 302 -27.76 -37.78 -4.42
N SER A 303 -28.54 -36.75 -4.76
CA SER A 303 -28.27 -35.91 -5.93
C SER A 303 -27.26 -34.84 -5.55
N ASN A 304 -26.07 -34.88 -6.16
CA ASN A 304 -25.05 -33.84 -6.02
C ASN A 304 -25.54 -32.53 -6.67
N GLY A 305 -26.21 -31.69 -5.89
CA GLY A 305 -26.55 -30.32 -6.25
C GLY A 305 -26.20 -29.39 -5.10
N ILE A 306 -25.03 -28.76 -5.14
CA ILE A 306 -24.68 -27.68 -4.19
C ILE A 306 -25.49 -26.45 -4.61
N GLN A 307 -26.70 -26.29 -4.05
CA GLN A 307 -27.48 -25.08 -4.21
C GLN A 307 -26.93 -24.03 -3.24
N LYS A 308 -26.14 -23.07 -3.76
CA LYS A 308 -25.62 -21.94 -2.98
C LYS A 308 -26.77 -20.96 -2.68
N THR A 309 -27.40 -21.09 -1.53
CA THR A 309 -28.37 -20.09 -1.05
C THR A 309 -27.61 -18.90 -0.46
N ILE A 310 -27.79 -17.71 -1.07
CA ILE A 310 -27.23 -16.45 -0.58
C ILE A 310 -28.20 -15.86 0.43
N ILE A 311 -27.84 -15.85 1.71
CA ILE A 311 -28.66 -15.23 2.77
C ILE A 311 -28.10 -13.84 3.08
N ASN A 312 -28.91 -12.80 2.90
CA ASN A 312 -28.60 -11.44 3.31
C ASN A 312 -28.80 -11.28 4.82
N THR A 313 -27.86 -10.63 5.50
CA THR A 313 -27.89 -10.41 6.96
C THR A 313 -29.05 -9.53 7.45
N GLU A 314 -29.69 -8.75 6.56
CA GLU A 314 -30.95 -8.04 6.88
C GLU A 314 -32.05 -9.03 7.32
N ASN A 315 -32.11 -10.21 6.71
CA ASN A 315 -33.10 -11.23 7.06
C ASN A 315 -32.75 -11.98 8.36
N ILE A 316 -31.51 -11.89 8.86
CA ILE A 316 -31.10 -12.55 10.11
C ILE A 316 -31.48 -11.68 11.31
N GLU A 317 -31.27 -10.36 11.23
CA GLU A 317 -31.74 -9.45 12.30
C GLU A 317 -33.28 -9.39 12.36
N GLU A 318 -33.97 -9.52 11.22
CA GLU A 318 -35.42 -9.61 11.19
C GLU A 318 -35.93 -10.96 11.73
N ASN A 319 -35.28 -12.09 11.39
CA ASN A 319 -35.65 -13.40 11.96
C ASN A 319 -35.30 -13.53 13.45
N GLU A 320 -34.19 -12.97 13.93
CA GLU A 320 -33.87 -12.99 15.36
C GLU A 320 -34.81 -12.07 16.17
N ARG A 321 -35.33 -10.99 15.58
CA ARG A 321 -36.41 -10.20 16.20
C ARG A 321 -37.73 -10.96 16.24
N PHE A 322 -38.07 -11.70 15.19
CA PHE A 322 -39.31 -12.50 15.14
C PHE A 322 -39.25 -13.78 15.98
N GLN A 323 -38.07 -14.29 16.31
CA GLN A 323 -37.87 -15.44 17.21
C GLN A 323 -37.83 -15.05 18.71
N ARG A 324 -37.86 -13.76 19.04
CA ARG A 324 -37.94 -13.25 20.44
C ARG A 324 -39.35 -12.84 20.87
N PHE A 325 -40.39 -13.23 20.12
CA PHE A 325 -41.79 -13.10 20.51
C PHE A 325 -42.49 -14.45 20.48
#